data_AF-A0AAW1BXE3-F1
#
_entry.id   AF-A0AAW1BXE3-F1
#
_cell.length_a   1.000
_cell.length_b   1.000
_cell.length_c   1.000
_cell.angle_alpha   90.00
_cell.angle_beta   90.00
_cell.angle_gamma   90.00
#
_symmetry.space_group_name_H-M   'P 1'
#
loop_
_entity.id
_entity.type
_entity.pdbx_description
1 polymer ?
#
loop_
_entity_poly.entity_id
_entity_poly.type
_entity_poly.pdbx_seq_one_letter_code
_entity_poly.pdbx_strand_id
1 'polypeptide(L)'
;MRTHVTGPVDDNEKCYPPPSVQSCPHGLVSTNNVNKLLLVDYSGNRLIACGSASQGICQFLRLDDLFKLGEPHHRKEHYLSSVNESGTMSGVIIEVQNGQNKLFIGTPIDGKSEYFPTLSSRKLMDSEENAEMFGFVYQDEFVSSQLKIPSDTLSKFPTFDIYYIYSFSSEQFVYYLTLQLDTQLTSPDSTGEQFFTSKVVRLCVDDPKFYSYVEFPIGCVRDGIEYRLIQDAYLSKPGKALAKQLGISEQEDILFTIFSQGQKNRVKPPKESVLCLFTLKKIKDKIKERIQSCYRGEGKLSLPWLLNKELGCINSPLQIDDNFCGQDFNQPLGGTVTIEGVPLFVDKEDGMTSVAAYDYHGHTVVFAGTRSGRIKKVYFPSSLTSRHHKYSKGTIVFSAFCDAREH
;
A
#
# COMPACT_ATOMS: atom_id res chain seq x y z
N MET A 1 8.03 29.24 10.76
CA MET A 1 7.97 27.77 10.71
C MET A 1 6.88 27.34 11.68
N ARG A 2 5.91 26.54 11.26
CA ARG A 2 4.83 26.06 12.15
C ARG A 2 5.14 24.62 12.58
N THR A 3 4.82 24.29 13.83
CA THR A 3 5.09 22.97 14.41
C THR A 3 3.88 22.55 15.23
N HIS A 4 3.40 21.33 15.01
CA HIS A 4 2.34 20.71 15.81
C HIS A 4 2.95 19.57 16.63
N VAL A 5 2.73 19.58 17.96
CA VAL A 5 3.27 18.56 18.86
C VAL A 5 2.29 17.42 18.98
N THR A 6 2.70 16.21 18.57
CA THR A 6 1.87 14.99 18.60
C THR A 6 2.29 13.98 19.67
N GLY A 7 3.42 14.21 20.33
CA GLY A 7 3.96 13.37 21.40
C GLY A 7 5.21 13.98 22.07
N PRO A 8 5.81 13.28 23.05
CA PRO A 8 5.41 11.97 23.56
C PRO A 8 4.08 12.01 24.32
N VAL A 9 3.46 10.83 24.51
CA VAL A 9 2.21 10.65 25.27
C VAL A 9 2.34 9.50 26.26
N ASP A 10 1.70 9.61 27.42
CA ASP A 10 1.65 8.51 28.39
C ASP A 10 0.67 7.44 27.88
N ASP A 11 1.21 6.32 27.42
CA ASP A 11 0.45 5.25 26.79
C ASP A 11 1.09 3.88 27.05
N ASN A 12 0.37 2.82 26.72
CA ASN A 12 0.92 1.48 26.62
C ASN A 12 0.19 0.71 25.52
N GLU A 13 0.95 0.10 24.62
CA GLU A 13 0.42 -0.58 23.43
C GLU A 13 -0.55 -1.74 23.77
N LYS A 14 -0.49 -2.28 24.98
CA LYS A 14 -1.38 -3.35 25.47
C LYS A 14 -2.75 -2.82 25.93
N CYS A 15 -2.92 -1.51 26.09
CA CYS A 15 -4.17 -0.91 26.53
C CYS A 15 -5.19 -0.83 25.39
N TYR A 16 -6.28 -1.60 25.49
CA TYR A 16 -7.39 -1.53 24.56
C TYR A 16 -8.74 -1.54 25.30
N PRO A 17 -9.61 -0.52 25.13
CA PRO A 17 -9.37 0.76 24.46
C PRO A 17 -8.23 1.59 25.11
N PRO A 18 -7.78 2.70 24.48
CA PRO A 18 -6.75 3.56 25.04
C PRO A 18 -7.11 4.15 26.42
N PRO A 19 -6.11 4.59 27.21
CA PRO A 19 -6.32 5.14 28.56
C PRO A 19 -7.27 6.34 28.64
N SER A 20 -7.42 7.10 27.56
CA SER A 20 -8.36 8.22 27.47
C SER A 20 -9.83 7.80 27.51
N VAL A 21 -10.12 6.53 27.20
CA VAL A 21 -11.48 5.97 27.14
C VAL A 21 -11.75 4.99 28.28
N GLN A 22 -10.75 4.18 28.66
CA GLN A 22 -10.91 3.19 29.71
C GLN A 22 -9.61 3.05 30.53
N SER A 23 -9.75 2.91 31.85
CA SER A 23 -8.61 2.65 32.75
C SER A 23 -7.86 1.38 32.32
N CYS A 24 -6.56 1.53 32.10
CA CYS A 24 -5.70 0.43 31.68
C CYS A 24 -5.01 -0.25 32.88
N PRO A 25 -5.02 -1.60 32.98
CA PRO A 25 -4.31 -2.31 34.04
C PRO A 25 -2.80 -2.39 33.83
N HIS A 26 -2.30 -2.05 32.64
CA HIS A 26 -0.88 -2.04 32.32
C HIS A 26 -0.27 -0.68 32.67
N GLY A 27 0.97 -0.69 33.19
CA GLY A 27 1.68 0.54 33.52
C GLY A 27 1.88 1.42 32.28
N LEU A 28 1.51 2.69 32.39
CA LEU A 28 1.70 3.67 31.33
C LEU A 28 3.17 4.12 31.28
N VAL A 29 3.68 4.37 30.08
CA VAL A 29 5.03 4.88 29.86
C VAL A 29 4.99 6.00 28.82
N SER A 30 5.86 6.99 29.01
CA SER A 30 6.05 8.06 28.02
C SER A 30 6.51 7.46 26.69
N THR A 31 5.61 7.45 25.71
CA THR A 31 5.74 6.76 24.43
C THR A 31 5.77 7.77 23.29
N ASN A 32 6.69 7.60 22.35
CA ASN A 32 6.74 8.41 21.13
C ASN A 32 5.55 8.10 20.22
N ASN A 33 4.88 9.14 19.72
CA ASN A 33 3.79 9.00 18.76
C ASN A 33 4.33 9.11 17.32
N VAL A 34 4.59 7.96 16.69
CA VAL A 34 5.13 7.91 15.33
C VAL A 34 4.03 8.23 14.33
N ASN A 35 4.26 9.20 13.45
CA ASN A 35 3.36 9.45 12.33
C ASN A 35 3.43 8.28 11.32
N LYS A 36 2.30 7.62 11.09
CA LYS A 36 2.19 6.45 10.20
C LYS A 36 1.54 6.76 8.87
N LEU A 37 0.69 7.77 8.85
CA LEU A 37 -0.02 8.21 7.66
C LEU A 37 -0.16 9.73 7.69
N LEU A 38 0.03 10.33 6.52
CA LEU A 38 -0.15 11.75 6.31
C LEU A 38 -0.85 11.96 4.96
N LEU A 39 -2.09 12.43 4.99
CA LEU A 39 -2.89 12.66 3.79
C LEU A 39 -3.40 14.10 3.76
N VAL A 40 -3.33 14.73 2.59
CA VAL A 40 -3.91 16.04 2.35
C VAL A 40 -5.33 15.84 1.84
N ASP A 41 -6.32 16.27 2.61
CA ASP A 41 -7.72 16.35 2.21
C ASP A 41 -7.98 17.75 1.65
N TYR A 42 -7.79 17.89 0.33
CA TYR A 42 -7.95 19.18 -0.35
C TYR A 42 -9.39 19.68 -0.27
N SER A 43 -10.38 18.79 -0.41
CA SER A 43 -11.80 19.15 -0.32
C SER A 43 -12.18 19.71 1.06
N GLY A 44 -11.65 19.14 2.13
CA GLY A 44 -11.87 19.58 3.51
C GLY A 44 -10.91 20.68 3.99
N ASN A 45 -9.97 21.14 3.14
CA ASN A 45 -8.89 22.07 3.50
C ASN A 45 -8.15 21.68 4.80
N ARG A 46 -7.87 20.37 4.95
CA ARG A 46 -7.30 19.79 6.16
C ARG A 46 -6.29 18.70 5.86
N LEU A 47 -5.50 18.36 6.87
CA LEU A 47 -4.49 17.33 6.88
C LEU A 47 -4.94 16.22 7.84
N ILE A 48 -4.94 14.98 7.36
CA ILE A 48 -5.19 13.79 8.17
C ILE A 48 -3.82 13.24 8.58
N ALA A 49 -3.51 13.31 9.88
CA ALA A 49 -2.27 12.82 10.46
C ALA A 49 -2.57 11.70 11.45
N CYS A 50 -2.23 10.46 11.08
CA CYS A 50 -2.46 9.30 11.95
C CYS A 50 -1.19 8.88 12.68
N GLY A 51 -1.30 8.72 14.00
CA GLY A 51 -0.21 8.34 14.89
C GLY A 51 -0.15 6.82 15.14
N SER A 52 0.85 6.38 15.90
CA SER A 52 0.97 5.01 16.43
C SER A 52 0.45 4.87 17.84
N ALA A 53 0.56 5.93 18.65
CA ALA A 53 0.07 5.92 20.02
C ALA A 53 -1.46 5.91 20.09
N SER A 54 -1.99 5.57 21.27
CA SER A 54 -3.43 5.44 21.56
C SER A 54 -4.13 4.52 20.56
N GLN A 55 -3.52 3.37 20.27
CA GLN A 55 -4.03 2.38 19.31
C GLN A 55 -4.18 2.93 17.87
N GLY A 56 -3.42 3.98 17.56
CA GLY A 56 -3.32 4.58 16.24
C GLY A 56 -4.49 5.48 15.85
N ILE A 57 -4.86 6.41 16.72
CA ILE A 57 -5.83 7.46 16.40
C ILE A 57 -5.29 8.45 15.35
N CYS A 58 -6.20 9.13 14.67
CA CYS A 58 -5.87 10.21 13.73
C CYS A 58 -6.29 11.57 14.25
N GLN A 59 -5.50 12.57 13.85
CA GLN A 59 -5.75 13.98 14.05
C GLN A 59 -6.07 14.66 12.72
N PHE A 60 -7.01 15.60 12.75
CA PHE A 60 -7.25 16.54 11.66
C PHE A 60 -6.60 17.87 11.99
N LEU A 61 -5.75 18.35 11.10
CA LEU A 61 -5.05 19.63 11.25
C LEU A 61 -5.42 20.54 10.09
N ARG A 62 -5.68 21.83 10.35
CA ARG A 62 -5.94 22.78 9.27
C ARG A 62 -4.68 23.01 8.42
N LEU A 63 -4.80 23.09 7.10
CA LEU A 63 -3.63 23.14 6.20
C LEU A 63 -2.78 24.41 6.34
N ASP A 64 -3.40 25.54 6.67
CA ASP A 64 -2.73 26.85 6.73
C ASP A 64 -1.91 27.04 8.01
N ASP A 65 -2.35 26.45 9.12
CA ASP A 65 -1.79 26.70 10.44
C ASP A 65 -1.55 25.51 11.35
N LEU A 66 -1.91 24.30 10.92
CA LEU A 66 -1.82 23.07 11.71
C LEU A 66 -2.62 23.11 13.02
N PHE A 67 -3.65 23.95 13.09
CA PHE A 67 -4.60 23.95 14.19
C PHE A 67 -5.37 22.62 14.22
N LYS A 68 -5.48 21.99 15.39
CA LYS A 68 -6.22 20.72 15.55
C LYS A 68 -7.72 20.98 15.41
N LEU A 69 -8.29 20.50 14.31
CA LEU A 69 -9.71 20.58 14.01
C LEU A 69 -10.51 19.48 14.74
N GLY A 70 -9.91 18.30 14.92
CA GLY A 70 -10.52 17.20 15.65
C GLY A 70 -9.59 16.00 15.80
N GLU A 71 -9.93 15.12 16.73
CA GLU A 71 -9.20 13.88 17.01
C GLU A 71 -10.20 12.81 17.47
N PRO A 72 -10.91 12.15 16.53
CA PRO A 72 -11.88 11.11 16.88
C PRO A 72 -11.19 9.96 17.63
N HIS A 73 -11.69 9.60 18.81
CA HIS A 73 -11.11 8.52 19.62
C HIS A 73 -12.10 7.77 20.52
N HIS A 74 -13.42 8.00 20.39
CA HIS A 74 -14.42 7.37 21.27
C HIS A 74 -15.01 6.04 20.77
N ARG A 75 -14.81 5.67 19.49
CA ARG A 75 -15.33 4.44 18.89
C ARG A 75 -14.19 3.53 18.44
N LYS A 76 -14.46 2.23 18.34
CA LYS A 76 -13.46 1.23 17.93
C LYS A 76 -12.91 1.52 16.53
N GLU A 77 -13.77 2.03 15.65
CA GLU A 77 -13.47 2.41 14.29
C GLU A 77 -12.52 3.63 14.21
N HIS A 78 -12.31 4.36 15.30
CA HIS A 78 -11.34 5.45 15.31
C HIS A 78 -9.90 4.97 15.54
N TYR A 79 -9.72 3.73 16.01
CA TYR A 79 -8.41 3.13 16.23
C TYR A 79 -7.97 2.41 14.94
N LEU A 80 -6.86 2.83 14.34
CA LEU A 80 -6.42 2.26 13.07
C LEU A 80 -5.56 1.02 13.24
N SER A 81 -4.56 1.08 14.12
CA SER A 81 -3.58 0.03 14.39
C SER A 81 -2.62 0.50 15.47
N SER A 82 -2.16 -0.39 16.35
CA SER A 82 -1.15 -0.07 17.36
C SER A 82 0.29 -0.14 16.86
N VAL A 83 0.51 -0.66 15.64
CA VAL A 83 1.86 -0.89 15.08
C VAL A 83 2.67 0.39 15.16
N ASN A 84 3.90 0.30 15.65
CA ASN A 84 4.81 1.44 15.82
C ASN A 84 5.93 1.44 14.77
N GLU A 85 5.56 1.29 13.49
CA GLU A 85 6.50 1.27 12.36
C GLU A 85 6.00 2.22 11.26
N SER A 86 6.81 3.25 10.93
CA SER A 86 6.51 4.18 9.85
C SER A 86 6.63 3.53 8.48
N GLY A 87 5.88 4.02 7.48
CA GLY A 87 6.00 3.56 6.10
C GLY A 87 5.40 2.17 5.84
N THR A 88 4.62 1.66 6.79
CA THR A 88 3.90 0.38 6.65
C THR A 88 2.39 0.55 6.49
N MET A 89 1.90 1.77 6.65
CA MET A 89 0.50 2.18 6.47
C MET A 89 0.42 3.14 5.29
N SER A 90 -0.57 2.96 4.42
CA SER A 90 -0.87 3.89 3.34
C SER A 90 -2.38 3.97 3.11
N GLY A 91 -2.84 5.02 2.44
CA GLY A 91 -4.25 5.25 2.23
C GLY A 91 -4.52 6.25 1.10
N VAL A 92 -5.75 6.23 0.60
CA VAL A 92 -6.20 7.09 -0.50
C VAL A 92 -7.53 7.71 -0.11
N ILE A 93 -7.63 9.03 -0.25
CA ILE A 93 -8.89 9.76 -0.13
C ILE A 93 -9.57 9.71 -1.51
N ILE A 94 -10.82 9.27 -1.54
CA ILE A 94 -11.67 9.29 -2.72
C ILE A 94 -12.77 10.31 -2.51
N GLU A 95 -12.69 11.37 -3.30
CA GLU A 95 -13.73 12.40 -3.37
C GLU A 95 -14.89 11.89 -4.22
N VAL A 96 -16.10 11.89 -3.65
CA VAL A 96 -17.30 11.42 -4.34
C VAL A 96 -18.19 12.62 -4.63
N GLN A 97 -18.42 12.92 -5.90
CA GLN A 97 -19.29 14.03 -6.29
C GLN A 97 -20.71 13.79 -5.76
N ASN A 98 -21.21 14.74 -4.96
CA ASN A 98 -22.53 14.68 -4.31
C ASN A 98 -22.72 13.44 -3.40
N GLY A 99 -21.64 12.88 -2.86
CA GLY A 99 -21.67 11.76 -1.94
C GLY A 99 -20.71 11.95 -0.77
N GLN A 100 -20.63 10.95 0.10
CA GLN A 100 -19.69 10.96 1.22
C GLN A 100 -18.29 10.59 0.71
N ASN A 101 -17.30 11.44 1.01
CA ASN A 101 -15.89 11.13 0.77
C ASN A 101 -15.49 9.86 1.53
N LYS A 102 -14.63 9.05 0.91
CA LYS A 102 -14.19 7.77 1.44
C LYS A 102 -12.68 7.80 1.69
N LEU A 103 -12.24 7.21 2.78
CA LEU A 103 -10.84 6.90 3.04
C LEU A 103 -10.65 5.39 2.89
N PHE A 104 -9.90 4.98 1.88
CA PHE A 104 -9.35 3.63 1.85
C PHE A 104 -8.03 3.64 2.61
N ILE A 105 -7.85 2.68 3.52
CA ILE A 105 -6.65 2.61 4.35
C ILE A 105 -6.22 1.17 4.56
N GLY A 106 -4.92 0.92 4.33
CA GLY A 106 -4.24 -0.35 4.59
C GLY A 106 -3.19 -0.18 5.69
N THR A 107 -3.16 -1.12 6.64
CA THR A 107 -2.21 -1.11 7.77
C THR A 107 -1.86 -2.53 8.24
N PRO A 108 -0.63 -2.74 8.74
CA PRO A 108 -0.32 -3.90 9.56
C PRO A 108 -1.10 -3.86 10.88
N ILE A 109 -1.25 -5.02 11.52
CA ILE A 109 -2.11 -5.20 12.70
C ILE A 109 -1.41 -5.80 13.92
N ASP A 110 -0.15 -6.23 13.81
CA ASP A 110 0.62 -6.86 14.91
C ASP A 110 -0.14 -8.01 15.60
N GLY A 111 -0.78 -8.87 14.79
CA GLY A 111 -1.56 -10.01 15.28
C GLY A 111 -2.89 -9.66 15.97
N LYS A 112 -3.28 -8.38 16.07
CA LYS A 112 -4.53 -7.93 16.72
C LYS A 112 -5.73 -7.98 15.76
N SER A 113 -5.99 -9.15 15.14
CA SER A 113 -7.03 -9.36 14.12
C SER A 113 -8.46 -8.99 14.57
N GLU A 114 -8.76 -9.22 15.85
CA GLU A 114 -10.06 -8.88 16.42
C GLU A 114 -10.27 -7.36 16.52
N TYR A 115 -9.19 -6.59 16.69
CA TYR A 115 -9.25 -5.15 16.92
C TYR A 115 -9.22 -4.36 15.62
N PHE A 116 -8.33 -4.72 14.69
CA PHE A 116 -8.06 -3.91 13.50
C PHE A 116 -8.26 -4.70 12.22
N PRO A 117 -8.99 -4.16 11.23
CA PRO A 117 -8.87 -4.65 9.86
C PRO A 117 -7.52 -4.25 9.27
N THR A 118 -6.99 -5.11 8.41
CA THR A 118 -5.75 -4.80 7.68
C THR A 118 -6.00 -3.88 6.49
N LEU A 119 -7.18 -3.95 5.87
CA LEU A 119 -7.61 -3.05 4.79
C LEU A 119 -9.07 -2.65 5.02
N SER A 120 -9.41 -1.37 4.84
CA SER A 120 -10.78 -0.90 5.06
C SER A 120 -11.14 0.32 4.20
N SER A 121 -12.43 0.48 3.93
CA SER A 121 -13.02 1.68 3.35
C SER A 121 -13.90 2.33 4.40
N ARG A 122 -13.55 3.58 4.72
CA ARG A 122 -14.09 4.33 5.86
C ARG A 122 -14.73 5.63 5.39
N LYS A 123 -15.75 6.09 6.08
CA LYS A 123 -16.40 7.38 5.87
C LYS A 123 -15.46 8.50 6.31
N LEU A 124 -15.34 9.53 5.49
CA LEU A 124 -14.62 10.75 5.80
C LEU A 124 -15.64 11.89 5.88
N MET A 125 -16.08 12.24 7.09
CA MET A 125 -17.17 13.20 7.32
C MET A 125 -16.70 14.65 7.15
N ASP A 126 -17.63 15.56 6.85
CA ASP A 126 -17.28 16.98 6.69
C ASP A 126 -16.80 17.59 8.01
N SER A 127 -17.51 17.33 9.11
CA SER A 127 -17.12 17.76 10.45
C SER A 127 -16.17 16.76 11.10
N GLU A 128 -15.03 17.25 11.60
CA GLU A 128 -13.99 16.46 12.26
C GLU A 128 -14.42 15.88 13.62
N GLU A 129 -15.47 16.44 14.23
CA GLU A 129 -16.04 15.98 15.50
C GLU A 129 -17.16 14.96 15.30
N ASN A 130 -17.55 14.68 14.06
CA ASN A 130 -18.64 13.76 13.78
C ASN A 130 -18.27 12.34 14.25
N ALA A 131 -19.13 11.73 15.08
CA ALA A 131 -18.89 10.41 15.64
C ALA A 131 -18.90 9.27 14.60
N GLU A 132 -19.39 9.50 13.38
CA GLU A 132 -19.28 8.56 12.26
C GLU A 132 -17.95 8.66 11.49
N MET A 133 -17.07 9.60 11.86
CA MET A 133 -15.75 9.71 11.27
C MET A 133 -15.00 8.37 11.36
N PHE A 134 -14.40 7.96 10.24
CA PHE A 134 -13.72 6.67 10.11
C PHE A 134 -14.60 5.41 10.30
N GLY A 135 -15.91 5.56 10.48
CA GLY A 135 -16.84 4.42 10.44
C GLY A 135 -16.80 3.73 9.07
N PHE A 136 -17.14 2.44 9.01
CA PHE A 136 -17.15 1.72 7.74
C PHE A 136 -18.17 2.32 6.77
N VAL A 137 -17.83 2.34 5.47
CA VAL A 137 -18.75 2.77 4.40
C VAL A 137 -20.01 1.89 4.39
N TYR A 138 -19.83 0.59 4.65
CA TYR A 138 -20.92 -0.35 4.80
C TYR A 138 -20.60 -1.38 5.88
N GLN A 139 -21.59 -1.71 6.70
CA GLN A 139 -21.47 -2.72 7.74
C GLN A 139 -22.84 -3.37 7.97
N ASP A 140 -22.91 -4.67 7.75
CA ASP A 140 -24.00 -5.54 8.19
C ASP A 140 -23.47 -6.70 9.04
N GLU A 141 -24.33 -7.65 9.42
CA GLU A 141 -23.97 -8.78 10.29
C GLU A 141 -22.97 -9.77 9.64
N PHE A 142 -22.84 -9.78 8.31
CA PHE A 142 -22.06 -10.77 7.55
C PHE A 142 -20.93 -10.16 6.72
N VAL A 143 -21.13 -8.94 6.21
CA VAL A 143 -20.26 -8.25 5.27
C VAL A 143 -20.06 -6.82 5.73
N SER A 144 -18.82 -6.38 5.68
CA SER A 144 -18.44 -5.00 6.00
C SER A 144 -17.38 -4.54 5.01
N SER A 145 -17.24 -3.22 4.85
CA SER A 145 -16.26 -2.61 3.95
C SER A 145 -14.85 -2.65 4.55
N GLN A 146 -14.40 -3.85 4.92
CA GLN A 146 -13.11 -4.15 5.53
C GLN A 146 -12.66 -5.59 5.27
N LEU A 147 -11.36 -5.82 5.43
CA LEU A 147 -10.71 -7.11 5.37
C LEU A 147 -9.90 -7.32 6.64
N LYS A 148 -10.13 -8.45 7.33
CA LYS A 148 -9.41 -8.84 8.54
C LYS A 148 -8.50 -10.03 8.24
N ILE A 149 -7.35 -10.10 8.90
CA ILE A 149 -6.50 -11.29 8.88
C ILE A 149 -7.19 -12.37 9.72
N PRO A 150 -7.46 -13.57 9.18
CA PRO A 150 -8.08 -14.65 9.96
C PRO A 150 -7.20 -15.08 11.13
N SER A 151 -7.82 -15.34 12.29
CA SER A 151 -7.13 -15.84 13.47
C SER A 151 -6.49 -17.22 13.25
N ASP A 152 -7.02 -18.03 12.34
CA ASP A 152 -6.41 -19.30 11.89
C ASP A 152 -5.06 -19.08 11.19
N THR A 153 -4.96 -18.04 10.35
CA THR A 153 -3.73 -17.66 9.67
C THR A 153 -2.68 -17.21 10.68
N LEU A 154 -3.06 -16.39 11.66
CA LEU A 154 -2.15 -15.95 12.73
C LEU A 154 -1.76 -17.10 13.67
N SER A 155 -2.65 -18.05 13.92
CA SER A 155 -2.34 -19.24 14.72
C SER A 155 -1.30 -20.13 14.04
N LYS A 156 -1.38 -20.25 12.71
CA LYS A 156 -0.43 -21.02 11.90
C LYS A 156 0.86 -20.26 11.61
N PHE A 157 0.78 -18.95 11.41
CA PHE A 157 1.90 -18.06 11.11
C PHE A 157 1.85 -16.85 12.05
N PRO A 158 2.38 -16.96 13.29
CA PRO A 158 2.26 -15.91 14.31
C PRO A 158 2.87 -14.56 13.96
N THR A 159 3.73 -14.52 12.95
CA THR A 159 4.42 -13.33 12.46
C THR A 159 3.86 -12.81 11.13
N PHE A 160 2.75 -13.40 10.65
CA PHE A 160 2.09 -12.94 9.43
C PHE A 160 1.50 -11.55 9.66
N ASP A 161 1.87 -10.62 8.79
CA ASP A 161 1.27 -9.30 8.71
C ASP A 161 1.37 -8.77 7.27
N ILE A 162 0.63 -7.71 6.96
CA ILE A 162 0.60 -7.09 5.64
C ILE A 162 1.05 -5.63 5.76
N TYR A 163 2.16 -5.31 5.11
CA TYR A 163 2.74 -3.97 5.09
C TYR A 163 2.34 -3.26 3.79
N TYR A 164 1.70 -2.09 3.89
CA TYR A 164 1.13 -1.35 2.76
C TYR A 164 2.05 -0.22 2.35
N ILE A 165 3.00 -0.51 1.46
CA ILE A 165 4.13 0.37 1.13
C ILE A 165 3.71 1.59 0.31
N TYR A 166 2.78 1.43 -0.64
CA TYR A 166 2.29 2.53 -1.46
C TYR A 166 0.84 2.28 -1.88
N SER A 167 0.08 3.36 -2.04
CA SER A 167 -1.31 3.30 -2.50
C SER A 167 -1.63 4.46 -3.43
N PHE A 168 -2.58 4.23 -4.34
CA PHE A 168 -3.02 5.24 -5.30
C PHE A 168 -4.41 4.91 -5.85
N SER A 169 -5.12 5.94 -6.31
CA SER A 169 -6.30 5.76 -7.15
C SER A 169 -5.92 5.91 -8.62
N SER A 170 -6.60 5.15 -9.48
CA SER A 170 -6.48 5.25 -10.92
C SER A 170 -7.82 4.85 -11.52
N GLU A 171 -8.40 5.73 -12.34
CA GLU A 171 -9.75 5.56 -12.90
C GLU A 171 -10.77 5.33 -11.77
N GLN A 172 -11.48 4.19 -11.77
CA GLN A 172 -12.51 3.83 -10.78
C GLN A 172 -12.01 2.84 -9.70
N PHE A 173 -10.68 2.68 -9.58
CA PHE A 173 -10.07 1.70 -8.71
C PHE A 173 -9.09 2.31 -7.71
N VAL A 174 -8.91 1.63 -6.60
CA VAL A 174 -7.86 1.86 -5.62
C VAL A 174 -6.89 0.70 -5.65
N TYR A 175 -5.60 1.02 -5.67
CA TYR A 175 -4.51 0.05 -5.71
C TYR A 175 -3.63 0.19 -4.47
N TYR A 176 -3.11 -0.94 -4.02
CA TYR A 176 -2.06 -1.00 -3.00
C TYR A 176 -0.92 -1.87 -3.48
N LEU A 177 0.31 -1.45 -3.19
CA LEU A 177 1.47 -2.32 -3.22
C LEU A 177 1.77 -2.77 -1.80
N THR A 178 1.63 -4.07 -1.58
CA THR A 178 1.82 -4.68 -0.28
C THR A 178 3.05 -5.56 -0.26
N LEU A 179 3.60 -5.75 0.93
CA LEU A 179 4.58 -6.78 1.22
C LEU A 179 4.01 -7.64 2.34
N GLN A 180 3.98 -8.95 2.15
CA GLN A 180 3.43 -9.88 3.14
C GLN A 180 4.25 -11.16 3.16
N LEU A 181 4.13 -11.92 4.24
CA LEU A 181 4.75 -13.24 4.34
C LEU A 181 4.17 -14.17 3.26
N ASP A 182 5.04 -14.90 2.58
CA ASP A 182 4.65 -15.95 1.66
C ASP A 182 4.34 -17.22 2.45
N THR A 183 3.06 -17.47 2.71
CA THR A 183 2.58 -18.61 3.50
C THR A 183 2.77 -19.97 2.79
N GLN A 184 3.16 -19.98 1.51
CA GLN A 184 3.43 -21.21 0.77
C GLN A 184 4.93 -21.55 0.79
N LEU A 185 5.80 -20.53 0.76
CA LEU A 185 7.25 -20.72 0.84
C LEU A 185 7.80 -20.73 2.27
N THR A 186 7.11 -20.07 3.19
CA THR A 186 7.52 -19.97 4.60
C THR A 186 6.98 -21.17 5.39
N SER A 187 7.86 -21.80 6.19
CA SER A 187 7.43 -22.83 7.13
C SER A 187 6.55 -22.21 8.24
N PRO A 188 5.47 -22.89 8.68
CA PRO A 188 4.71 -22.49 9.87
C PRO A 188 5.57 -22.47 11.16
N ASP A 189 6.67 -23.22 11.19
CA ASP A 189 7.55 -23.26 12.34
C ASP A 189 8.30 -21.92 12.50
N SER A 190 8.14 -21.28 13.66
CA SER A 190 8.73 -19.96 13.98
C SER A 190 10.27 -19.87 13.90
N THR A 191 10.94 -21.02 13.78
CA THR A 191 12.40 -21.12 13.61
C THR A 191 12.84 -21.18 12.14
N GLY A 192 11.89 -21.29 11.20
CA GLY A 192 12.14 -21.35 9.77
C GLY A 192 12.50 -19.99 9.16
N GLU A 193 13.14 -20.02 7.99
CA GLU A 193 13.38 -18.81 7.23
C GLU A 193 12.07 -18.18 6.74
N GLN A 194 11.90 -16.88 6.97
CA GLN A 194 10.75 -16.11 6.50
C GLN A 194 10.98 -15.62 5.07
N PHE A 195 10.02 -15.91 4.19
CA PHE A 195 9.99 -15.42 2.82
C PHE A 195 8.85 -14.42 2.68
N PHE A 196 9.11 -13.31 1.99
CA PHE A 196 8.15 -12.25 1.73
C PHE A 196 7.91 -12.14 0.24
N THR A 197 6.67 -11.81 -0.13
CA THR A 197 6.25 -11.61 -1.50
C THR A 197 5.55 -10.27 -1.61
N SER A 198 6.01 -9.44 -2.55
CA SER A 198 5.31 -8.20 -2.90
C SER A 198 4.08 -8.49 -3.74
N LYS A 199 2.97 -7.82 -3.45
CA LYS A 199 1.73 -7.97 -4.22
C LYS A 199 1.15 -6.63 -4.62
N VAL A 200 0.42 -6.61 -5.73
CA VAL A 200 -0.51 -5.54 -6.07
C VAL A 200 -1.91 -5.99 -5.70
N VAL A 201 -2.60 -5.17 -4.92
CA VAL A 201 -4.01 -5.33 -4.54
C VAL A 201 -4.83 -4.30 -5.30
N ARG A 202 -6.04 -4.66 -5.73
CA ARG A 202 -7.00 -3.74 -6.37
C ARG A 202 -8.39 -3.91 -5.76
N LEU A 203 -9.08 -2.78 -5.55
CA LEU A 203 -10.50 -2.69 -5.20
C LEU A 203 -11.20 -1.67 -6.11
N CYS A 204 -12.49 -1.87 -6.37
CA CYS A 204 -13.35 -0.82 -6.92
C CYS A 204 -13.67 0.24 -5.86
N VAL A 205 -13.77 1.50 -6.28
CA VAL A 205 -14.21 2.60 -5.42
C VAL A 205 -15.66 2.42 -4.95
N ASP A 206 -16.53 1.95 -5.84
CA ASP A 206 -17.96 1.74 -5.59
C ASP A 206 -18.30 0.28 -5.33
N ASP A 207 -17.52 -0.34 -4.45
CA ASP A 207 -17.76 -1.69 -3.93
C ASP A 207 -17.78 -1.67 -2.40
N PRO A 208 -18.94 -1.39 -1.78
CA PRO A 208 -19.07 -1.39 -0.33
C PRO A 208 -18.89 -2.78 0.30
N LYS A 209 -18.97 -3.87 -0.48
CA LYS A 209 -18.92 -5.25 0.02
C LYS A 209 -17.55 -5.90 -0.13
N PHE A 210 -16.58 -5.22 -0.75
CA PHE A 210 -15.21 -5.68 -0.96
C PHE A 210 -15.08 -6.94 -1.85
N TYR A 211 -16.12 -7.25 -2.64
CA TYR A 211 -16.13 -8.39 -3.57
C TYR A 211 -15.18 -8.22 -4.76
N SER A 212 -14.76 -6.99 -5.04
CA SER A 212 -13.79 -6.66 -6.08
C SER A 212 -12.33 -6.94 -5.68
N TYR A 213 -12.08 -7.41 -4.45
CA TYR A 213 -10.72 -7.66 -3.95
C TYR A 213 -10.00 -8.68 -4.83
N VAL A 214 -8.88 -8.23 -5.39
CA VAL A 214 -7.91 -9.09 -6.07
C VAL A 214 -6.50 -8.80 -5.60
N GLU A 215 -5.65 -9.83 -5.53
CA GLU A 215 -4.21 -9.64 -5.26
C GLU A 215 -3.33 -10.48 -6.19
N PHE A 216 -2.23 -9.91 -6.67
CA PHE A 216 -1.28 -10.59 -7.56
C PHE A 216 0.15 -10.36 -7.09
N PRO A 217 1.02 -11.39 -7.08
CA PRO A 217 2.45 -11.18 -6.92
C PRO A 217 2.97 -10.22 -7.99
N ILE A 218 3.86 -9.32 -7.60
CA ILE A 218 4.48 -8.33 -8.49
C ILE A 218 5.98 -8.26 -8.23
N GLY A 219 6.76 -8.04 -9.27
CA GLY A 219 8.21 -7.85 -9.14
C GLY A 219 8.90 -7.76 -10.48
N CYS A 220 10.22 -7.91 -10.46
CA CYS A 220 11.03 -7.87 -11.66
C CYS A 220 12.12 -8.93 -11.67
N VAL A 221 12.52 -9.31 -12.87
CA VAL A 221 13.70 -10.14 -13.10
C VAL A 221 14.66 -9.41 -14.03
N ARG A 222 15.94 -9.36 -13.65
CA ARG A 222 17.02 -8.82 -14.48
C ARG A 222 18.22 -9.74 -14.43
N ASP A 223 18.67 -10.19 -15.59
CA ASP A 223 19.85 -11.06 -15.74
C ASP A 223 19.78 -12.32 -14.86
N GLY A 224 18.58 -12.91 -14.73
CA GLY A 224 18.31 -14.09 -13.90
C GLY A 224 18.15 -13.82 -12.41
N ILE A 225 18.31 -12.57 -11.95
CA ILE A 225 18.14 -12.17 -10.55
C ILE A 225 16.71 -11.68 -10.32
N GLU A 226 16.04 -12.23 -9.31
CA GLU A 226 14.71 -11.80 -8.91
C GLU A 226 14.74 -10.67 -7.88
N TYR A 227 13.83 -9.71 -8.05
CA TYR A 227 13.63 -8.57 -7.17
C TYR A 227 12.16 -8.54 -6.75
N ARG A 228 11.89 -8.96 -5.51
CA ARG A 228 10.53 -9.24 -5.02
C ARG A 228 10.19 -8.51 -3.71
N LEU A 229 11.06 -7.63 -3.23
CA LEU A 229 10.85 -6.83 -2.01
C LEU A 229 10.62 -5.36 -2.37
N ILE A 230 9.37 -4.94 -2.51
CA ILE A 230 9.01 -3.55 -2.81
C ILE A 230 9.54 -2.63 -1.71
N GLN A 231 10.17 -1.52 -2.10
CA GLN A 231 10.73 -0.51 -1.20
C GLN A 231 9.93 0.79 -1.29
N ASP A 232 9.56 1.19 -2.51
CA ASP A 232 8.75 2.38 -2.77
C ASP A 232 8.14 2.30 -4.18
N ALA A 233 7.13 3.11 -4.44
CA ALA A 233 6.53 3.26 -5.76
C ALA A 233 5.95 4.65 -6.00
N TYR A 234 5.74 4.98 -7.26
CA TYR A 234 5.20 6.27 -7.66
C TYR A 234 4.39 6.16 -8.95
N LEU A 235 3.13 6.59 -8.88
CA LEU A 235 2.24 6.69 -10.04
C LEU A 235 2.58 7.96 -10.83
N SER A 236 2.75 7.85 -12.14
CA SER A 236 3.04 8.98 -13.01
C SER A 236 2.39 8.80 -14.37
N LYS A 237 2.37 9.88 -15.16
CA LYS A 237 2.17 9.80 -16.60
C LYS A 237 3.49 9.49 -17.31
N PRO A 238 3.45 8.78 -18.46
CA PRO A 238 4.65 8.46 -19.23
C PRO A 238 5.23 9.68 -19.94
N GLY A 239 4.43 10.69 -20.30
CA GLY A 239 4.85 11.71 -21.25
C GLY A 239 5.04 11.12 -22.66
N LYS A 240 5.19 12.00 -23.65
CA LYS A 240 5.17 11.64 -25.08
C LYS A 240 6.21 10.62 -25.51
N ALA A 241 7.46 10.78 -25.07
CA ALA A 241 8.57 9.94 -25.52
C ALA A 241 8.42 8.50 -25.04
N LEU A 242 8.14 8.30 -23.75
CA LEU A 242 8.00 6.98 -23.15
C LEU A 242 6.67 6.33 -23.56
N ALA A 243 5.57 7.08 -23.70
CA ALA A 243 4.30 6.56 -24.19
C ALA A 243 4.45 5.91 -25.57
N LYS A 244 5.13 6.62 -26.50
CA LYS A 244 5.42 6.11 -27.84
C LYS A 244 6.27 4.82 -27.81
N GLN A 245 7.23 4.71 -26.90
CA GLN A 245 8.07 3.53 -26.77
C GLN A 245 7.34 2.33 -26.19
N LEU A 246 6.47 2.57 -25.22
CA LEU A 246 5.66 1.53 -24.59
C LEU A 246 4.45 1.13 -25.42
N GLY A 247 4.11 1.90 -26.47
CA GLY A 247 2.92 1.67 -27.30
C GLY A 247 1.62 1.95 -26.54
N ILE A 248 1.64 2.93 -25.63
CA ILE A 248 0.49 3.31 -24.80
C ILE A 248 0.10 4.78 -25.04
N SER A 249 -1.07 5.17 -24.56
CA SER A 249 -1.52 6.56 -24.57
C SER A 249 -0.68 7.42 -23.63
N GLU A 250 -0.49 8.70 -23.95
CA GLU A 250 0.12 9.69 -23.04
C GLU A 250 -0.71 9.89 -21.75
N GLN A 251 -2.01 9.55 -21.82
CA GLN A 251 -2.94 9.63 -20.70
C GLN A 251 -2.97 8.34 -19.85
N GLU A 252 -2.36 7.26 -20.32
CA GLU A 252 -2.27 6.00 -19.57
C GLU A 252 -1.42 6.22 -18.31
N ASP A 253 -1.84 5.65 -17.19
CA ASP A 253 -1.02 5.66 -16.00
C ASP A 253 0.10 4.62 -16.07
N ILE A 254 1.27 5.00 -15.55
CA ILE A 254 2.41 4.10 -15.36
C ILE A 254 2.87 4.15 -13.91
N LEU A 255 3.39 3.02 -13.44
CA LEU A 255 3.84 2.83 -12.08
C LEU A 255 5.33 2.54 -12.07
N PHE A 256 6.11 3.47 -11.50
CA PHE A 256 7.50 3.23 -11.17
C PHE A 256 7.59 2.59 -9.79
N THR A 257 8.51 1.64 -9.64
CA THR A 257 8.67 0.87 -8.39
C THR A 257 10.13 0.61 -8.13
N ILE A 258 10.55 0.55 -6.87
CA ILE A 258 11.86 0.03 -6.48
C ILE A 258 11.68 -1.30 -5.77
N PHE A 259 12.39 -2.32 -6.22
CA PHE A 259 12.47 -3.61 -5.53
C PHE A 259 13.90 -3.90 -5.10
N SER A 260 14.07 -4.43 -3.88
CA SER A 260 15.30 -5.08 -3.46
C SER A 260 15.35 -6.54 -3.92
N GLN A 261 16.57 -7.05 -4.07
CA GLN A 261 16.84 -8.42 -4.49
C GLN A 261 16.24 -9.45 -3.51
N GLY A 262 15.74 -10.56 -4.06
CA GLY A 262 15.31 -11.74 -3.31
C GLY A 262 13.96 -11.56 -2.62
N GLN A 263 13.73 -12.38 -1.59
CA GLN A 263 12.46 -12.48 -0.84
C GLN A 263 12.69 -12.57 0.68
N LYS A 264 13.90 -12.32 1.17
CA LYS A 264 14.26 -12.48 2.59
C LYS A 264 14.56 -11.13 3.24
N ASN A 265 14.52 -11.08 4.57
CA ASN A 265 14.98 -9.94 5.38
C ASN A 265 14.27 -8.61 5.07
N ARG A 266 12.93 -8.56 5.13
CA ARG A 266 12.14 -7.31 4.96
C ARG A 266 12.74 -6.12 5.71
N VAL A 267 13.07 -6.31 6.99
CA VAL A 267 13.52 -5.23 7.90
C VAL A 267 14.86 -4.64 7.45
N LYS A 268 15.72 -5.46 6.82
CA LYS A 268 17.04 -5.02 6.33
C LYS A 268 17.30 -5.65 4.96
N PRO A 269 16.65 -5.13 3.90
CA PRO A 269 16.71 -5.75 2.60
C PRO A 269 18.11 -5.60 1.99
N PRO A 270 18.50 -6.46 1.03
CA PRO A 270 19.78 -6.36 0.34
C PRO A 270 20.00 -4.99 -0.32
N LYS A 271 21.27 -4.61 -0.47
CA LYS A 271 21.66 -3.36 -1.16
C LYS A 271 21.34 -3.41 -2.66
N GLU A 272 21.44 -4.59 -3.28
CA GLU A 272 21.09 -4.73 -4.69
C GLU A 272 19.59 -4.49 -4.89
N SER A 273 19.28 -3.51 -5.74
CA SER A 273 17.93 -2.99 -5.97
C SER A 273 17.73 -2.61 -7.43
N VAL A 274 16.48 -2.65 -7.89
CA VAL A 274 16.09 -2.36 -9.27
C VAL A 274 14.95 -1.35 -9.29
N LEU A 275 15.07 -0.36 -10.17
CA LEU A 275 13.98 0.52 -10.59
C LEU A 275 13.25 -0.18 -11.74
N CYS A 276 11.96 -0.37 -11.56
CA CYS A 276 11.08 -1.05 -12.49
C CYS A 276 9.89 -0.21 -12.91
N LEU A 277 9.31 -0.60 -14.04
CA LEU A 277 8.16 0.05 -14.64
C LEU A 277 7.06 -0.95 -14.96
N PHE A 278 5.84 -0.59 -14.58
CA PHE A 278 4.61 -1.28 -14.94
C PHE A 278 3.69 -0.31 -15.65
N THR A 279 3.05 -0.76 -16.72
CA THR A 279 1.89 -0.05 -17.28
C THR A 279 0.64 -0.51 -16.55
N LEU A 280 -0.25 0.42 -16.20
CA LEU A 280 -1.49 0.02 -15.53
C LEU A 280 -2.36 -0.84 -16.45
N LYS A 281 -2.35 -0.59 -17.77
CA LYS A 281 -2.88 -1.52 -18.78
C LYS A 281 -2.46 -2.98 -18.56
N LYS A 282 -1.16 -3.27 -18.40
CA LYS A 282 -0.68 -4.65 -18.23
C LYS A 282 -1.19 -5.28 -16.93
N ILE A 283 -1.27 -4.49 -15.85
CA ILE A 283 -1.82 -4.94 -14.57
C ILE A 283 -3.32 -5.25 -14.73
N LYS A 284 -4.09 -4.35 -15.36
CA LYS A 284 -5.52 -4.53 -15.65
C LYS A 284 -5.77 -5.77 -16.52
N ASP A 285 -5.01 -5.94 -17.60
CA ASP A 285 -5.13 -7.09 -18.50
C ASP A 285 -4.90 -8.41 -17.75
N LYS A 286 -3.90 -8.47 -16.87
CA LYS A 286 -3.61 -9.67 -16.06
C LYS A 286 -4.69 -9.97 -15.02
N ILE A 287 -5.22 -8.94 -14.37
CA ILE A 287 -6.35 -9.09 -13.45
C ILE A 287 -7.57 -9.61 -14.20
N LYS A 288 -7.92 -9.00 -15.33
CA LYS A 288 -9.05 -9.39 -16.17
C LYS A 288 -8.92 -10.83 -16.67
N GLU A 289 -7.76 -11.21 -17.21
CA GLU A 289 -7.48 -12.56 -17.70
C GLU A 289 -7.73 -13.60 -16.59
N ARG A 290 -7.27 -13.30 -15.37
CA ARG A 290 -7.44 -14.18 -14.21
C ARG A 290 -8.88 -14.27 -13.73
N ILE A 291 -9.63 -13.16 -13.70
CA ILE A 291 -11.05 -13.16 -13.38
C ILE A 291 -11.81 -13.98 -14.43
N GLN A 292 -11.59 -13.72 -15.72
CA GLN A 292 -12.21 -14.48 -16.81
C GLN A 292 -11.94 -15.98 -16.71
N SER A 293 -10.71 -16.37 -16.39
CA SER A 293 -10.34 -17.78 -16.13
C SER A 293 -11.12 -18.38 -14.96
N CYS A 294 -11.23 -17.67 -13.84
CA CYS A 294 -12.01 -18.16 -12.70
C CYS A 294 -13.52 -18.28 -13.03
N TYR A 295 -14.08 -17.32 -13.77
CA TYR A 295 -15.48 -17.39 -14.20
C TYR A 295 -15.74 -18.46 -15.29
N ARG A 296 -14.70 -19.06 -15.89
CA ARG A 296 -14.80 -20.30 -16.68
C ARG A 296 -14.72 -21.57 -15.83
N GLY A 297 -14.58 -21.44 -14.50
CA GLY A 297 -14.41 -22.55 -13.56
C GLY A 297 -12.99 -23.11 -13.49
N GLU A 298 -11.99 -22.37 -13.96
CA GLU A 298 -10.60 -22.84 -14.01
C GLU A 298 -9.88 -22.60 -12.68
N GLY A 299 -9.38 -23.68 -12.07
CA GLY A 299 -8.53 -23.61 -10.88
C GLY A 299 -9.29 -23.26 -9.59
N LYS A 300 -8.62 -22.51 -8.72
CA LYS A 300 -9.11 -22.15 -7.37
C LYS A 300 -8.96 -20.66 -7.13
N LEU A 301 -9.45 -20.14 -6.02
CA LEU A 301 -9.28 -18.72 -5.67
C LEU A 301 -7.84 -18.37 -5.32
N SER A 302 -7.04 -19.31 -4.77
CA SER A 302 -5.59 -19.16 -4.58
C SER A 302 -5.19 -17.96 -3.71
N LEU A 303 -5.82 -17.83 -2.54
CA LEU A 303 -5.64 -16.72 -1.61
C LEU A 303 -5.35 -17.23 -0.18
N PRO A 304 -4.17 -17.82 0.06
CA PRO A 304 -3.93 -18.74 1.17
C PRO A 304 -3.95 -18.11 2.56
N TRP A 305 -3.67 -16.80 2.66
CA TRP A 305 -3.65 -16.11 3.95
C TRP A 305 -5.05 -15.72 4.44
N LEU A 306 -6.02 -15.59 3.53
CA LEU A 306 -7.38 -15.16 3.84
C LEU A 306 -8.36 -16.34 3.81
N LEU A 307 -8.16 -17.29 2.90
CA LEU A 307 -9.02 -18.46 2.75
C LEU A 307 -8.44 -19.64 3.51
N ASN A 308 -9.02 -19.97 4.67
CA ASN A 308 -8.62 -21.13 5.48
C ASN A 308 -8.72 -22.45 4.71
N LYS A 309 -9.63 -22.51 3.72
CA LYS A 309 -9.77 -23.62 2.78
C LYS A 309 -9.79 -23.09 1.36
N GLU A 310 -8.97 -23.69 0.51
CA GLU A 310 -8.96 -23.41 -0.92
C GLU A 310 -10.32 -23.72 -1.56
N LEU A 311 -10.95 -22.71 -2.16
CA LEU A 311 -12.23 -22.78 -2.84
C LEU A 311 -12.02 -22.86 -4.36
N GLY A 312 -12.77 -23.73 -5.03
CA GLY A 312 -12.76 -23.85 -6.48
C GLY A 312 -13.42 -22.65 -7.15
N CYS A 313 -12.93 -22.29 -8.33
CA CYS A 313 -13.59 -21.31 -9.18
C CYS A 313 -14.91 -21.86 -9.72
N ILE A 314 -15.97 -21.06 -9.67
CA ILE A 314 -17.32 -21.42 -10.13
C ILE A 314 -17.53 -20.85 -11.54
N ASN A 315 -17.89 -21.73 -12.48
CA ASN A 315 -18.22 -21.33 -13.85
C ASN A 315 -19.53 -20.53 -13.88
N SER A 316 -19.55 -19.38 -14.56
CA SER A 316 -20.73 -18.56 -14.76
C SER A 316 -20.62 -17.76 -16.06
N PRO A 317 -21.70 -17.67 -16.88
CA PRO A 317 -21.68 -17.05 -18.21
C PRO A 317 -21.72 -15.51 -18.16
N LEU A 318 -20.88 -14.89 -17.33
CA LEU A 318 -20.78 -13.44 -17.20
C LEU A 318 -19.75 -12.85 -18.17
N GLN A 319 -20.09 -11.69 -18.74
CA GLN A 319 -19.15 -10.90 -19.53
C GLN A 319 -18.27 -10.09 -18.57
N ILE A 320 -16.99 -10.44 -18.50
CA ILE A 320 -16.02 -9.75 -17.66
C ILE A 320 -15.30 -8.69 -18.49
N ASP A 321 -15.60 -7.42 -18.21
CA ASP A 321 -14.94 -6.25 -18.78
C ASP A 321 -13.84 -5.71 -17.85
N ASP A 322 -13.23 -4.58 -18.23
CA ASP A 322 -12.15 -3.95 -17.46
C ASP A 322 -12.66 -3.35 -16.14
N ASN A 323 -13.96 -3.07 -16.07
CA ASN A 323 -14.66 -2.35 -15.02
C ASN A 323 -15.40 -3.26 -14.02
N PHE A 324 -15.29 -4.58 -14.18
CA PHE A 324 -15.96 -5.56 -13.34
C PHE A 324 -15.55 -5.44 -11.86
N CYS A 325 -16.55 -5.25 -10.99
CA CYS A 325 -16.38 -5.02 -9.55
C CYS A 325 -16.77 -6.21 -8.66
N GLY A 326 -16.65 -7.44 -9.18
CA GLY A 326 -16.92 -8.66 -8.42
C GLY A 326 -18.40 -9.04 -8.34
N GLN A 327 -18.66 -10.20 -7.76
CA GLN A 327 -19.98 -10.73 -7.39
C GLN A 327 -19.84 -11.41 -6.01
N ASP A 328 -20.93 -11.92 -5.45
CA ASP A 328 -20.94 -12.64 -4.18
C ASP A 328 -20.16 -13.97 -4.19
N PHE A 329 -19.91 -14.54 -5.36
CA PHE A 329 -19.05 -15.73 -5.56
C PHE A 329 -17.77 -15.40 -6.34
N ASN A 330 -16.81 -16.35 -6.35
CA ASN A 330 -15.46 -16.18 -6.93
C ASN A 330 -14.63 -15.04 -6.33
N GLN A 331 -14.88 -14.70 -5.07
CA GLN A 331 -14.17 -13.67 -4.33
C GLN A 331 -13.87 -14.16 -2.90
N PRO A 332 -12.89 -13.56 -2.22
CA PRO A 332 -11.81 -12.73 -2.77
C PRO A 332 -10.84 -13.57 -3.63
N LEU A 333 -10.19 -12.96 -4.63
CA LEU A 333 -9.45 -13.71 -5.67
C LEU A 333 -7.94 -13.42 -5.66
N GLY A 334 -7.13 -14.47 -5.59
CA GLY A 334 -5.67 -14.39 -5.72
C GLY A 334 -5.17 -14.77 -7.12
N GLY A 335 -4.04 -14.16 -7.51
CA GLY A 335 -3.26 -14.49 -8.68
C GLY A 335 -2.06 -15.36 -8.34
N THR A 336 -1.81 -16.40 -9.14
CA THR A 336 -0.62 -17.27 -8.99
C THR A 336 0.52 -16.87 -9.91
N VAL A 337 0.22 -16.19 -11.02
CA VAL A 337 1.21 -15.73 -11.99
C VAL A 337 1.69 -14.34 -11.60
N THR A 338 3.00 -14.21 -11.38
CA THR A 338 3.63 -12.93 -11.05
C THR A 338 3.54 -11.96 -12.21
N ILE A 339 3.11 -10.73 -11.92
CA ILE A 339 3.15 -9.62 -12.87
C ILE A 339 4.58 -9.09 -12.90
N GLU A 340 5.27 -9.35 -14.01
CA GLU A 340 6.66 -8.91 -14.21
C GLU A 340 6.75 -7.48 -14.76
N GLY A 341 7.54 -6.64 -14.14
CA GLY A 341 7.83 -5.28 -14.58
C GLY A 341 8.98 -5.23 -15.58
N VAL A 342 9.12 -4.08 -16.25
CA VAL A 342 10.29 -3.81 -17.12
C VAL A 342 11.40 -3.22 -16.25
N PRO A 343 12.57 -3.90 -16.10
CA PRO A 343 13.68 -3.37 -15.34
C PRO A 343 14.35 -2.22 -16.09
N LEU A 344 14.45 -1.06 -15.44
CA LEU A 344 14.96 0.18 -16.02
C LEU A 344 16.38 0.52 -15.58
N PHE A 345 16.71 0.32 -14.30
CA PHE A 345 18.02 0.64 -13.73
C PHE A 345 18.30 -0.23 -12.51
N VAL A 346 19.52 -0.75 -12.39
CA VAL A 346 19.96 -1.57 -11.24
C VAL A 346 21.04 -0.82 -10.47
N ASP A 347 20.89 -0.74 -9.14
CA ASP A 347 21.93 -0.32 -8.22
C ASP A 347 22.38 -1.52 -7.38
N LYS A 348 23.66 -1.87 -7.48
CA LYS A 348 24.25 -2.99 -6.74
C LYS A 348 24.96 -2.59 -5.44
N GLU A 349 25.20 -1.30 -5.23
CA GLU A 349 26.13 -0.83 -4.19
C GLU A 349 25.45 -0.03 -3.08
N ASP A 350 24.59 0.93 -3.45
CA ASP A 350 24.05 1.92 -2.52
C ASP A 350 22.66 1.51 -2.02
N GLY A 351 21.86 0.88 -2.90
CA GLY A 351 20.47 0.54 -2.65
C GLY A 351 19.55 1.75 -2.79
N MET A 352 18.60 1.63 -3.72
CA MET A 352 17.56 2.63 -3.92
C MET A 352 16.46 2.44 -2.87
N THR A 353 15.91 3.56 -2.38
CA THR A 353 14.97 3.59 -1.25
C THR A 353 13.69 4.34 -1.54
N SER A 354 13.69 5.25 -2.50
CA SER A 354 12.51 6.03 -2.87
C SER A 354 12.49 6.39 -4.35
N VAL A 355 11.31 6.61 -4.92
CA VAL A 355 11.14 6.96 -6.32
C VAL A 355 10.10 8.06 -6.50
N ALA A 356 10.37 8.99 -7.41
CA ALA A 356 9.40 9.96 -7.91
C ALA A 356 9.63 10.14 -9.41
N ALA A 357 8.58 10.49 -10.15
CA ALA A 357 8.68 10.73 -11.59
C ALA A 357 7.77 11.87 -12.02
N TYR A 358 8.14 12.55 -13.11
CA TYR A 358 7.30 13.55 -13.74
C TYR A 358 7.62 13.70 -15.22
N ASP A 359 6.68 14.25 -15.96
CA ASP A 359 6.86 14.65 -17.36
C ASP A 359 7.44 16.07 -17.43
N TYR A 360 8.51 16.22 -18.20
CA TYR A 360 9.14 17.50 -18.52
C TYR A 360 9.29 17.63 -20.03
N HIS A 361 8.48 18.50 -20.66
CA HIS A 361 8.45 18.71 -22.11
C HIS A 361 8.30 17.42 -22.94
N GLY A 362 7.48 16.47 -22.48
CA GLY A 362 7.24 15.20 -23.15
C GLY A 362 8.29 14.12 -22.85
N HIS A 363 9.23 14.39 -21.94
CA HIS A 363 10.23 13.45 -21.46
C HIS A 363 10.00 13.08 -20.00
N THR A 364 10.01 11.78 -19.71
CA THR A 364 9.92 11.27 -18.34
C THR A 364 11.27 11.40 -17.64
N VAL A 365 11.27 12.09 -16.49
CA VAL A 365 12.42 12.15 -15.59
C VAL A 365 12.07 11.41 -14.31
N VAL A 366 12.91 10.46 -13.93
CA VAL A 366 12.75 9.67 -12.70
C VAL A 366 13.84 10.04 -11.70
N PHE A 367 13.45 10.30 -10.47
CA PHE A 367 14.32 10.52 -9.33
C PHE A 367 14.30 9.28 -8.46
N ALA A 368 15.47 8.74 -8.13
CA ALA A 368 15.60 7.62 -7.20
C ALA A 368 16.51 8.01 -6.03
N GLY A 369 15.95 8.04 -4.81
CA GLY A 369 16.71 8.23 -3.58
C GLY A 369 17.50 6.97 -3.21
N THR A 370 18.59 7.12 -2.47
CA THR A 370 19.46 6.00 -2.05
C THR A 370 19.73 6.01 -0.55
N ARG A 371 20.18 4.85 -0.02
CA ARG A 371 20.50 4.69 1.42
C ARG A 371 21.59 5.65 1.91
N SER A 372 22.49 6.09 1.04
CA SER A 372 23.53 7.08 1.38
C SER A 372 23.07 8.54 1.31
N GLY A 373 21.77 8.81 1.09
CA GLY A 373 21.24 10.16 1.00
C GLY A 373 21.52 10.85 -0.33
N ARG A 374 21.65 10.10 -1.44
CA ARG A 374 21.84 10.66 -2.79
C ARG A 374 20.57 10.52 -3.61
N ILE A 375 20.42 11.38 -4.61
CA ILE A 375 19.34 11.30 -5.60
C ILE A 375 19.94 11.03 -6.98
N LYS A 376 19.55 9.91 -7.59
CA LYS A 376 19.85 9.61 -8.98
C LYS A 376 18.78 10.21 -9.87
N LYS A 377 19.19 10.87 -10.96
CA LYS A 377 18.30 11.36 -12.00
C LYS A 377 18.42 10.43 -13.20
N VAL A 378 17.38 9.66 -13.49
CA VAL A 378 17.31 8.70 -14.60
C VAL A 378 16.44 9.30 -15.70
N TYR A 379 16.99 9.32 -16.92
CA TYR A 379 16.36 9.91 -18.10
C TYR A 379 16.15 8.84 -19.18
N PHE A 380 14.96 8.83 -19.79
CA PHE A 380 14.60 7.90 -20.85
C PHE A 380 14.53 8.64 -22.21
N PRO A 381 15.61 8.61 -23.02
CA PRO A 381 15.62 9.27 -24.32
C PRO A 381 14.68 8.59 -25.32
N SER A 382 14.22 9.35 -26.31
CA SER A 382 13.22 8.96 -27.31
C SER A 382 13.63 7.84 -28.29
N SER A 383 14.91 7.44 -28.35
CA SER A 383 15.39 6.39 -29.27
C SER A 383 16.00 5.18 -28.55
N LEU A 384 15.29 4.05 -28.56
CA LEU A 384 15.83 2.73 -28.21
C LEU A 384 16.53 2.12 -29.44
N THR A 385 17.72 2.65 -29.77
CA THR A 385 18.64 1.93 -30.66
C THR A 385 19.89 1.57 -29.88
N SER A 386 20.12 0.25 -29.77
CA SER A 386 21.35 -0.43 -29.32
C SER A 386 21.49 -0.73 -27.82
N ARG A 387 21.99 -1.94 -27.58
CA ARG A 387 22.17 -2.72 -26.34
C ARG A 387 23.15 -2.12 -25.31
N HIS A 388 23.34 -0.81 -25.27
CA HIS A 388 24.18 -0.15 -24.28
C HIS A 388 23.46 1.08 -23.73
N HIS A 389 22.93 0.92 -22.52
CA HIS A 389 22.29 2.00 -21.79
C HIS A 389 23.37 3.04 -21.41
N LYS A 390 23.48 4.12 -22.19
CA LYS A 390 24.19 5.33 -21.74
C LYS A 390 23.27 6.07 -20.77
N TYR A 391 23.31 5.68 -19.50
CA TYR A 391 22.80 6.53 -18.43
C TYR A 391 23.74 7.74 -18.31
N SER A 392 23.25 8.96 -18.53
CA SER A 392 24.00 10.13 -18.09
C SER A 392 23.97 10.14 -16.56
N LYS A 393 25.08 9.72 -15.93
CA LYS A 393 25.27 9.83 -14.48
C LYS A 393 25.36 11.31 -14.10
N GLY A 394 24.21 11.93 -13.84
CA GLY A 394 24.13 13.18 -13.11
C GLY A 394 23.81 12.88 -11.65
N THR A 395 24.84 12.69 -10.82
CA THR A 395 24.65 12.70 -9.37
C THR A 395 24.57 14.16 -8.93
N ILE A 396 23.36 14.64 -8.63
CA ILE A 396 23.21 15.91 -7.93
C ILE A 396 22.92 15.54 -6.47
N VAL A 397 23.87 15.86 -5.60
CA VAL A 397 23.75 15.68 -4.16
C VAL A 397 22.84 16.79 -3.64
N PHE A 398 21.59 16.46 -3.35
CA PHE A 398 20.76 17.26 -2.45
C PHE A 398 20.82 16.61 -1.08
N SER A 399 21.45 17.28 -0.11
CA SER A 399 21.33 16.93 1.30
C SER A 399 19.94 17.36 1.78
N ALA A 400 18.94 16.51 1.58
CA ALA A 400 17.67 16.66 2.28
C ALA A 400 17.84 16.08 3.68
N PHE A 401 18.02 16.96 4.66
CA PHE A 401 17.94 16.60 6.08
C PHE A 401 16.50 16.19 6.39
N CYS A 402 16.25 14.89 6.46
CA CYS A 402 15.25 14.32 7.35
C CYS A 402 16.01 13.47 8.38
N ASP A 403 16.71 14.16 9.27
CA ASP A 403 17.25 13.53 10.47
C ASP A 403 16.24 13.74 11.59
N ALA A 404 15.55 12.67 11.94
CA ALA A 404 14.85 12.54 13.21
C ALA A 404 15.51 11.37 13.94
N ARG A 405 16.78 11.54 14.32
CA ARG A 405 17.41 10.77 15.40
C ARG A 405 18.29 11.67 16.27
N GLU A 406 18.11 11.43 17.57
CA GLU A 406 18.98 11.78 18.69
C GLU A 406 19.06 13.25 19.12
N HIS A 407 18.21 13.59 20.10
CA HIS A 407 18.69 13.89 21.45
C HIS A 407 17.66 13.49 22.52
#